data_AF-A0A167QC87-F1
#
_entry.id   AF-A0A167QC87-F1
#
_cell.length_a   1.000
_cell.length_b   1.000
_cell.length_c   1.000
_cell.angle_alpha   90.00
_cell.angle_beta   90.00
_cell.angle_gamma   90.00
#
_symmetry.space_group_name_H-M   'P 1'
#
loop_
_entity.id
_entity.type
_entity.pdbx_description
1 polymer ?
#
loop_
_entity_poly.entity_id
_entity_poly.type
_entity_poly.pdbx_seq_one_letter_code
_entity_poly.pdbx_strand_id
1 'polypeptide(L)'
;MIESHKCTACSSKGLLQVGSDLRNIIQDHHQQFIIKAVNENNTITLEELKILLLEEFDNIQSISASTLYNFLNNQLVEKLDNANAGPYHLVINNVRIHYNLSVCNWLQEINKYILKFLPPYSPFLNPIEECFSKLKNLVKKHSLVSKETLCERIQSSSYQIIKQNYES
;
A
#
# COMPACT_ATOMS: atom_id res chain seq x y z
N MET A 1 8.70 -37.90 1.71
CA MET A 1 9.72 -37.56 0.69
C MET A 1 9.03 -36.63 -0.30
N ILE A 2 9.11 -35.31 -0.07
CA ILE A 2 8.46 -34.31 -0.91
C ILE A 2 9.59 -33.47 -1.50
N GLU A 3 9.71 -33.52 -2.82
CA GLU A 3 10.77 -32.87 -3.58
C GLU A 3 10.68 -31.34 -3.49
N SER A 4 11.71 -30.75 -2.90
CA SER A 4 12.01 -29.33 -3.00
C SER A 4 12.40 -28.99 -4.44
N HIS A 5 11.55 -28.29 -5.17
CA HIS A 5 11.94 -27.67 -6.43
C HIS A 5 12.87 -26.48 -6.13
N LYS A 6 14.18 -26.76 -6.20
CA LYS A 6 15.24 -25.76 -6.26
C LYS A 6 15.11 -25.00 -7.57
N CYS A 7 14.76 -23.71 -7.50
CA CYS A 7 14.94 -22.81 -8.63
C CYS A 7 16.41 -22.34 -8.61
N THR A 8 17.19 -22.84 -9.56
CA THR A 8 18.60 -22.49 -9.76
C THR A 8 18.73 -21.43 -10.86
N ALA A 9 19.64 -20.47 -10.63
CA ALA A 9 20.18 -19.46 -11.54
C ALA A 9 19.45 -18.10 -11.62
N CYS A 10 19.94 -17.13 -10.84
CA CYS A 10 20.41 -15.88 -11.42
C CYS A 10 21.64 -15.38 -10.66
N SER A 11 22.66 -15.05 -11.43
CA SER A 11 24.02 -14.71 -11.02
C SER A 11 24.07 -13.46 -10.15
N SER A 12 25.03 -13.44 -9.24
CA SER A 12 25.54 -12.29 -8.49
C SER A 12 25.55 -10.98 -9.29
N LYS A 13 24.48 -10.19 -9.15
CA LYS A 13 24.50 -8.74 -9.37
C LYS A 13 24.46 -8.10 -7.99
N GLY A 14 25.41 -7.19 -7.77
CA GLY A 14 25.71 -6.57 -6.49
C GLY A 14 24.48 -6.01 -5.78
N LEU A 15 24.56 -6.10 -4.46
CA LEU A 15 23.74 -5.43 -3.45
C LEU A 15 23.33 -4.03 -3.93
N LEU A 16 22.07 -3.86 -4.34
CA LEU A 16 21.48 -2.53 -4.44
C LEU A 16 21.06 -2.14 -3.02
N GLN A 17 21.80 -1.20 -2.42
CA GLN A 17 21.32 -0.46 -1.26
C GLN A 17 20.13 0.42 -1.70
N VAL A 18 18.92 -0.15 -1.73
CA VAL A 18 17.71 0.54 -2.22
C VAL A 18 17.31 1.71 -1.30
N GLY A 19 17.83 1.77 -0.07
CA GLY A 19 17.61 2.89 0.83
C GLY A 19 18.24 4.20 0.37
N SER A 20 19.38 4.22 -0.32
CA SER A 20 20.03 5.47 -0.77
C SER A 20 19.40 6.02 -2.06
N ASP A 21 19.01 5.14 -2.97
CA ASP A 21 18.57 5.51 -4.32
C ASP A 21 17.20 6.22 -4.35
N LEU A 22 16.27 5.80 -3.47
CA LEU A 22 14.94 6.42 -3.38
C LEU A 22 14.96 7.77 -2.65
N ARG A 23 15.81 7.91 -1.62
CA ARG A 23 15.97 9.17 -0.87
C ARG A 23 16.59 10.28 -1.72
N ASN A 24 17.35 9.93 -2.75
CA ASN A 24 17.89 10.90 -3.71
C ASN A 24 16.81 11.52 -4.61
N ILE A 25 15.68 10.83 -4.82
CA ILE A 25 14.59 11.27 -5.70
C ILE A 25 13.43 11.86 -4.88
N ILE A 26 12.98 11.15 -3.83
CA ILE A 26 11.89 11.60 -2.96
C ILE A 26 12.46 12.02 -1.61
N GLN A 27 12.60 13.34 -1.44
CA GLN A 27 13.05 14.00 -0.21
C GLN A 27 11.87 14.29 0.72
N ASP A 28 12.14 14.60 1.98
CA ASP A 28 11.12 14.78 3.03
C ASP A 28 9.98 15.73 2.65
N HIS A 29 10.27 16.84 1.95
CA HIS A 29 9.24 17.78 1.51
C HIS A 29 8.34 17.21 0.39
N HIS A 30 8.87 16.37 -0.50
CA HIS A 30 8.07 15.62 -1.47
C HIS A 30 7.14 14.64 -0.72
N GLN A 31 7.63 14.01 0.36
CA GLN A 31 6.82 13.09 1.17
C GLN A 31 5.64 13.81 1.83
N GLN A 32 5.89 14.97 2.43
CA GLN A 32 4.84 15.77 3.08
C GLN A 32 3.79 16.20 2.06
N PHE A 33 4.20 16.61 0.86
CA PHE A 33 3.27 16.92 -0.22
C PHE A 33 2.43 15.70 -0.63
N ILE A 34 3.04 14.53 -0.85
CA ILE A 34 2.32 13.30 -1.19
C ILE A 34 1.29 12.94 -0.12
N ILE A 35 1.69 12.99 1.15
CA ILE A 35 0.79 12.69 2.27
C ILE A 35 -0.39 13.67 2.29
N LYS A 36 -0.12 14.96 2.10
CA LYS A 36 -1.14 16.00 2.02
C LYS A 36 -2.10 15.76 0.85
N ALA A 37 -1.58 15.51 -0.36
CA ALA A 37 -2.37 15.26 -1.55
C ALA A 37 -3.28 14.02 -1.40
N VAL A 38 -2.77 12.93 -0.83
CA VAL A 38 -3.58 11.72 -0.56
C VAL A 38 -4.63 11.95 0.52
N ASN A 39 -4.33 12.77 1.54
CA ASN A 39 -5.30 13.10 2.59
C ASN A 39 -6.40 14.04 2.10
N GLU A 40 -6.06 15.01 1.26
CA GLU A 40 -7.02 15.95 0.66
C GLU A 40 -7.87 15.30 -0.43
N ASN A 41 -7.31 14.33 -1.16
CA ASN A 41 -8.02 13.56 -2.17
C ASN A 41 -7.68 12.07 -2.04
N ASN A 42 -8.47 11.34 -1.24
CA ASN A 42 -8.31 9.90 -1.03
C ASN A 42 -8.61 9.03 -2.27
N THR A 43 -9.11 9.63 -3.36
CA THR A 43 -9.36 8.94 -4.64
C THR A 43 -8.26 9.15 -5.67
N ILE A 44 -7.21 9.92 -5.33
CA ILE A 44 -6.13 10.22 -6.26
C ILE A 44 -5.44 8.95 -6.75
N THR A 45 -5.30 8.84 -8.07
CA THR A 45 -4.59 7.73 -8.70
C THR A 45 -3.08 7.94 -8.66
N LEU A 46 -2.31 6.86 -8.84
CA LEU A 46 -0.84 6.93 -8.93
C LEU A 46 -0.37 7.84 -10.08
N GLU A 47 -1.09 7.87 -11.20
CA GLU A 47 -0.73 8.72 -12.35
C GLU A 47 -1.04 10.20 -12.07
N GLU A 48 -2.20 10.50 -11.48
CA GLU A 48 -2.53 11.87 -11.06
C GLU A 48 -1.57 12.38 -9.99
N LEU A 49 -1.25 11.55 -9.00
CA LEU A 49 -0.30 11.90 -7.95
C LEU A 49 1.09 12.15 -8.53
N LYS A 50 1.52 11.36 -9.52
CA LYS A 50 2.75 11.58 -10.26
C LYS A 50 2.72 12.92 -11.01
N ILE A 51 1.63 13.26 -11.69
CA ILE A 51 1.49 14.52 -12.41
C ILE A 51 1.61 15.70 -11.43
N LEU A 52 0.85 15.69 -10.33
CA LEU A 52 0.89 16.73 -9.30
C LEU A 52 2.30 16.90 -8.72
N LEU A 53 3.01 15.79 -8.49
CA LEU A 53 4.37 15.82 -7.97
C LEU A 53 5.35 16.49 -8.96
N LEU A 54 5.20 16.21 -10.26
CA LEU A 54 6.05 16.78 -11.30
C LEU A 54 5.71 18.25 -11.60
N GLU A 55 4.46 18.67 -11.39
CA GLU A 55 4.03 20.07 -11.52
C GLU A 55 4.49 20.94 -10.35
N GLU A 56 4.52 20.40 -9.13
CA GLU A 56 4.90 21.14 -7.93
C GLU A 56 6.43 21.25 -7.76
N PHE A 57 7.20 20.28 -8.26
CA PHE A 57 8.62 20.12 -7.96
C PHE A 57 9.50 20.02 -9.22
N ASP A 58 10.08 21.15 -9.65
CA ASP A 58 10.99 21.23 -10.82
C ASP A 58 12.25 20.35 -10.70
N ASN A 59 12.66 20.02 -9.46
CA ASN A 59 13.80 19.15 -9.17
C ASN A 59 13.52 17.67 -9.45
N ILE A 60 12.26 17.30 -9.71
CA ILE A 60 11.87 15.95 -10.12
C ILE A 60 11.55 15.98 -11.61
N GLN A 61 12.54 15.66 -12.45
CA GLN A 61 12.35 15.67 -13.91
C GLN A 61 11.53 14.47 -14.41
N SER A 62 11.61 13.33 -13.73
CA SER A 62 10.80 12.16 -14.03
C SER A 62 10.71 11.23 -12.82
N ILE A 63 9.55 10.63 -12.65
CA ILE A 63 9.35 9.56 -11.68
C ILE A 63 8.50 8.44 -12.29
N SER A 64 8.91 7.20 -12.08
CA SER A 64 8.12 6.05 -12.53
C SER A 64 7.00 5.75 -11.55
N ALA A 65 5.85 5.24 -12.03
CA ALA A 65 4.76 4.80 -11.17
C ALA A 65 5.22 3.72 -10.17
N SER A 66 6.15 2.86 -10.57
CA SER A 66 6.79 1.87 -9.68
C SER A 66 7.60 2.50 -8.56
N THR A 67 8.32 3.60 -8.82
CA THR A 67 9.09 4.32 -7.80
C THR A 67 8.14 4.92 -6.76
N LEU A 68 7.05 5.54 -7.22
CA LEU A 68 6.03 6.13 -6.35
C LEU A 68 5.29 5.06 -5.53
N TYR A 69 4.94 3.93 -6.16
CA TYR A 69 4.35 2.77 -5.48
C TYR A 69 5.29 2.19 -4.40
N ASN A 70 6.58 2.03 -4.72
CA ASN A 70 7.57 1.56 -3.76
C ASN A 70 7.73 2.53 -2.58
N PHE A 71 7.73 3.83 -2.86
CA PHE A 71 7.76 4.85 -1.81
C PHE A 71 6.55 4.74 -0.87
N LEU A 72 5.33 4.68 -1.41
CA LEU A 72 4.11 4.55 -0.60
C LEU A 72 4.13 3.29 0.28
N ASN A 73 4.62 2.16 -0.25
CA ASN A 73 4.79 0.94 0.54
C ASN A 73 5.83 1.08 1.65
N ASN A 74 6.95 1.77 1.40
CA ASN A 74 7.97 2.00 2.41
C ASN A 74 7.46 2.86 3.57
N GLN A 75 6.64 3.89 3.28
CA GLN A 75 6.00 4.70 4.33
C GLN A 75 5.09 3.85 5.25
N LEU A 76 4.42 2.82 4.71
CA LEU A 76 3.61 1.90 5.51
C LEU A 76 4.48 1.06 6.44
N VAL A 77 5.61 0.57 5.96
CA VAL A 77 6.56 -0.23 6.75
C VAL A 77 7.19 0.60 7.87
N GLU A 78 7.57 1.86 7.61
CA GLU A 78 8.10 2.75 8.63
C GLU A 78 7.10 2.96 9.78
N LYS A 79 5.81 3.16 9.46
CA LYS A 79 4.75 3.26 10.46
C LYS A 79 4.59 1.98 11.29
N LEU A 80 4.66 0.82 10.66
CA LEU A 80 4.62 -0.48 11.36
C LEU A 80 5.87 -0.68 12.22
N ASP A 81 7.02 -0.23 11.76
CA ASP A 81 8.27 -0.34 12.50
C ASP A 81 8.25 0.45 13.80
N ASN A 82 7.76 1.69 13.73
CA ASN A 82 7.57 2.59 14.88
C ASN A 82 6.59 2.03 15.92
N ALA A 83 5.64 1.17 15.51
CA ALA A 83 4.71 0.52 16.43
C ALA A 83 5.33 -0.65 17.24
N ASN A 84 6.54 -1.11 16.87
CA ASN A 84 7.38 -2.07 17.59
C ASN A 84 6.70 -3.36 18.12
N ALA A 85 5.69 -3.90 17.41
CA ALA A 85 4.86 -5.04 17.85
C ALA A 85 5.13 -6.37 17.10
N GLY A 86 6.34 -6.56 16.56
CA GLY A 86 6.66 -7.67 15.65
C GLY A 86 6.70 -9.07 16.28
N PRO A 87 6.64 -10.15 15.46
CA PRO A 87 6.67 -10.15 14.00
C PRO A 87 5.32 -9.86 13.32
N TYR A 88 5.34 -9.14 12.20
CA TYR A 88 4.16 -8.79 11.41
C TYR A 88 3.94 -9.76 10.25
N HIS A 89 2.73 -10.28 10.13
CA HIS A 89 2.31 -11.10 8.98
C HIS A 89 1.58 -10.23 7.96
N LEU A 90 2.20 -9.99 6.81
CA LEU A 90 1.62 -9.21 5.71
C LEU A 90 0.94 -10.16 4.74
N VAL A 91 -0.39 -10.14 4.72
CA VAL A 91 -1.21 -10.92 3.78
C VAL A 91 -1.55 -10.03 2.59
N ILE A 92 -1.08 -10.41 1.40
CA ILE A 92 -1.28 -9.63 0.16
C ILE A 92 -2.08 -10.46 -0.86
N ASN A 93 -2.96 -9.80 -1.60
CA ASN A 93 -3.69 -10.45 -2.68
C ASN A 93 -2.74 -10.91 -3.79
N ASN A 94 -3.22 -11.82 -4.63
CA ASN A 94 -2.46 -12.40 -5.74
C ASN A 94 -2.67 -11.64 -7.07
N VAL A 95 -2.51 -10.31 -7.07
CA VAL A 95 -2.57 -9.48 -8.28
C VAL A 95 -1.16 -9.03 -8.68
N ARG A 96 -0.88 -9.01 -9.99
CA ARG A 96 0.44 -8.73 -10.58
C ARG A 96 1.11 -7.46 -10.05
N ILE A 97 0.35 -6.41 -9.72
CA ILE A 97 0.89 -5.14 -9.21
C ILE A 97 1.58 -5.28 -7.85
N HIS A 98 1.27 -6.33 -7.08
CA HIS A 98 1.91 -6.60 -5.80
C HIS A 98 3.18 -7.45 -5.91
N TYR A 99 3.45 -8.03 -7.09
CA TYR A 99 4.67 -8.80 -7.37
C TYR A 99 5.82 -7.90 -7.79
N ASN A 100 5.98 -6.75 -7.13
CA ASN A 100 7.21 -5.99 -7.26
C ASN A 100 8.31 -6.77 -6.52
N LEU A 101 9.16 -7.44 -7.29
CA LEU A 101 10.20 -8.31 -6.75
C LEU A 101 11.14 -7.56 -5.79
N SER A 102 11.41 -6.28 -6.06
CA SER A 102 12.26 -5.46 -5.19
C SER A 102 11.64 -5.25 -3.81
N VAL A 103 10.33 -4.97 -3.73
CA VAL A 103 9.61 -4.82 -2.45
C VAL A 103 9.53 -6.14 -1.71
N CYS A 104 9.24 -7.23 -2.43
CA CYS A 104 9.14 -8.56 -1.82
C CYS A 104 10.46 -9.01 -1.20
N ASN A 105 11.57 -8.85 -1.93
CA ASN A 105 12.90 -9.19 -1.45
C ASN A 105 13.30 -8.32 -0.25
N TRP A 106 13.08 -7.01 -0.35
CA TRP A 106 13.36 -6.08 0.74
C TRP A 106 12.59 -6.41 2.03
N LEU A 107 11.29 -6.72 1.94
CA LEU A 107 10.49 -7.14 3.09
C LEU A 107 10.99 -8.45 3.71
N GLN A 108 11.49 -9.39 2.91
CA GLN A 108 12.04 -10.66 3.38
C GLN A 108 13.42 -10.52 4.05
N GLU A 109 14.22 -9.51 3.66
CA GLU A 109 15.49 -9.19 4.31
C GLU A 109 15.29 -8.63 5.73
N ILE A 110 14.14 -8.00 5.97
CA ILE A 110 13.77 -7.50 7.29
C ILE A 110 13.10 -8.64 8.09
N ASN A 111 13.84 -9.22 9.06
CA ASN A 111 13.40 -10.33 9.93
C ASN A 111 12.16 -10.05 10.83
N LYS A 112 11.46 -8.94 10.59
CA LYS A 112 10.27 -8.48 11.29
C LYS A 112 8.99 -8.69 10.48
N TYR A 113 9.08 -8.92 9.16
CA TYR A 113 7.94 -9.05 8.26
C TYR A 113 7.90 -10.42 7.59
N ILE A 114 6.74 -11.07 7.65
CA ILE A 114 6.48 -12.35 7.00
C ILE A 114 5.43 -12.14 5.92
N LEU A 115 5.87 -12.17 4.67
CA LEU A 115 5.00 -11.99 3.51
C LEU A 115 4.23 -13.28 3.18
N LYS A 116 2.92 -13.18 3.02
CA LYS A 116 2.02 -14.28 2.63
C LYS A 116 1.15 -13.83 1.46
N PHE A 117 1.30 -14.51 0.32
CA PHE A 117 0.40 -14.31 -0.82
C PHE A 117 -0.79 -15.24 -0.71
N LEU A 118 -1.97 -14.72 -1.04
CA LEU A 118 -3.17 -15.54 -1.13
C LEU A 118 -3.09 -16.51 -2.33
N PRO A 119 -3.73 -17.70 -2.23
CA PRO A 119 -3.88 -18.57 -3.38
C PRO A 119 -4.63 -17.86 -4.53
N PRO A 120 -4.33 -18.20 -5.80
CA PRO A 120 -5.10 -17.69 -6.93
C PRO A 120 -6.60 -17.88 -6.72
N TYR A 121 -7.41 -16.90 -7.14
CA TYR A 121 -8.87 -16.96 -7.10
C TYR A 121 -9.49 -17.23 -5.72
N SER A 122 -8.80 -16.88 -4.63
CA SER A 122 -9.31 -17.05 -3.25
C SER A 122 -9.63 -15.71 -2.57
N PRO A 123 -10.54 -14.87 -3.12
CA PRO A 123 -10.89 -13.59 -2.52
C PRO A 123 -11.51 -13.75 -1.13
N PHE A 124 -12.21 -14.86 -0.87
CA PHE A 124 -12.78 -15.16 0.45
C PHE A 124 -11.74 -15.30 1.58
N LEU A 125 -10.46 -15.48 1.25
CA LEU A 125 -9.36 -15.52 2.22
C LEU A 125 -8.72 -14.15 2.46
N ASN A 126 -9.13 -13.11 1.72
CA ASN A 126 -8.59 -11.77 1.87
C ASN A 126 -9.33 -11.05 3.00
N PRO A 127 -8.70 -10.80 4.17
CA PRO A 127 -9.38 -10.22 5.32
C PRO A 127 -10.01 -8.84 5.04
N ILE A 128 -9.50 -8.13 4.02
CA ILE A 128 -10.06 -6.84 3.60
C ILE A 128 -11.45 -6.97 2.96
N GLU A 129 -11.82 -8.14 2.43
CA GLU A 129 -13.12 -8.33 1.79
C GLU A 129 -14.27 -8.25 2.79
N GLU A 130 -14.06 -8.72 4.03
CA GLU A 130 -15.04 -8.56 5.10
C GLU A 130 -15.22 -7.07 5.44
N CYS A 131 -14.11 -6.34 5.55
CA CYS A 131 -14.12 -4.89 5.78
C CYS A 131 -14.87 -4.16 4.66
N PHE A 132 -14.56 -4.46 3.39
CA PHE A 132 -15.25 -3.88 2.24
C PHE A 132 -16.72 -4.30 2.14
N SER A 133 -17.08 -5.51 2.56
CA SER A 133 -18.47 -5.95 2.63
C SER A 133 -19.27 -5.11 3.63
N LYS A 134 -18.75 -4.95 4.86
CA LYS A 134 -19.35 -4.07 5.90
C LYS A 134 -19.46 -2.64 5.39
N LEU A 135 -18.41 -2.11 4.78
CA LEU A 135 -18.39 -0.76 4.22
C LEU A 135 -19.43 -0.58 3.12
N LYS A 136 -19.49 -1.49 2.15
CA LYS A 136 -20.47 -1.46 1.06
C LYS A 136 -21.91 -1.52 1.61
N ASN A 137 -22.16 -2.33 2.63
CA ASN A 137 -23.48 -2.43 3.25
C ASN A 137 -23.89 -1.11 3.92
N LEU A 138 -22.98 -0.44 4.62
CA LEU A 138 -23.23 0.87 5.22
C LEU A 138 -23.45 1.97 4.17
N VAL A 139 -22.61 2.00 3.14
CA VAL A 139 -22.71 2.97 2.04
C VAL A 139 -24.02 2.80 1.27
N LYS A 140 -24.46 1.55 1.03
CA LYS A 140 -25.69 1.24 0.27
C LYS A 140 -26.97 1.32 1.11
N LYS A 141 -26.87 1.44 2.43
CA LYS A 141 -28.03 1.36 3.35
C LYS A 141 -29.11 2.39 3.03
N HIS A 142 -28.70 3.57 2.54
CA HIS A 142 -29.59 4.65 2.15
C HIS A 142 -29.11 5.26 0.83
N SER A 143 -30.04 5.73 0.01
CA SER A 143 -29.71 6.52 -1.18
C SER A 143 -28.95 7.79 -0.80
N LEU A 144 -28.03 8.22 -1.65
CA LEU A 144 -27.34 9.50 -1.47
C LEU A 144 -28.37 10.64 -1.51
N VAL A 145 -28.26 11.55 -0.55
CA VAL A 145 -29.08 12.76 -0.50
C VAL A 145 -28.47 13.81 -1.43
N SER A 146 -29.26 14.75 -1.96
CA SER A 146 -28.81 15.67 -3.04
C SER A 146 -27.58 16.54 -2.72
N LYS A 147 -27.19 16.68 -1.45
CA LYS A 147 -26.00 17.42 -1.00
C LYS A 147 -24.83 16.53 -0.60
N GLU A 148 -25.02 15.22 -0.52
CA GLU A 148 -24.01 14.28 -0.04
C GLU A 148 -23.29 13.63 -1.21
N THR A 149 -21.96 13.63 -1.15
CA THR A 149 -21.12 12.92 -2.11
C THR A 149 -20.88 11.48 -1.68
N LEU A 150 -20.58 10.61 -2.66
CA LEU A 150 -20.20 9.22 -2.38
C LEU A 150 -18.95 9.15 -1.48
N CYS A 151 -18.00 10.06 -1.65
CA CYS A 151 -16.77 10.10 -0.85
C CYS A 151 -17.05 10.41 0.63
N GLU A 152 -17.92 11.40 0.92
CA GLU A 152 -18.34 11.73 2.29
C GLU A 152 -19.07 10.54 2.95
N ARG A 153 -19.90 9.83 2.19
CA ARG A 153 -20.58 8.62 2.68
C ARG A 153 -19.59 7.49 2.98
N ILE A 154 -18.61 7.26 2.12
CA ILE A 154 -17.56 6.26 2.33
C ILE A 154 -16.75 6.59 3.58
N GLN A 155 -16.35 7.85 3.75
CA GLN A 155 -15.57 8.32 4.89
C GLN A 155 -16.35 8.21 6.20
N SER A 156 -17.60 8.67 6.24
CA SER A 156 -18.45 8.52 7.44
C SER A 156 -18.72 7.06 7.79
N SER A 157 -18.92 6.20 6.79
CA SER A 157 -19.13 4.75 6.98
C SER A 157 -17.88 4.04 7.50
N SER A 158 -16.68 4.44 7.07
CA SER A 158 -15.43 3.84 7.55
C SER A 158 -15.19 4.14 9.03
N TYR A 159 -15.48 5.36 9.50
CA TYR A 159 -15.42 5.70 10.92
C TYR A 159 -16.41 4.90 11.77
N GLN A 160 -17.60 4.59 11.23
CA GLN A 160 -18.58 3.75 11.93
C GLN A 160 -18.08 2.32 12.13
N ILE A 161 -17.41 1.73 11.13
CA ILE A 161 -16.81 0.39 11.25
C ILE A 161 -15.74 0.36 12.32
N ILE A 162 -14.88 1.39 12.35
CA ILE A 162 -13.83 1.53 13.38
C ILE A 162 -14.47 1.53 14.76
N LYS A 163 -15.47 2.39 15.00
CA LYS A 163 -16.15 2.48 16.30
C LYS A 163 -16.78 1.14 16.72
N GLN A 164 -17.48 0.45 15.81
CA GLN A 164 -18.13 -0.83 16.11
C GLN A 164 -17.13 -1.94 16.45
N ASN A 165 -15.93 -1.93 15.85
CA ASN A 165 -14.90 -2.93 16.11
C ASN A 165 -14.10 -2.69 17.40
N TYR A 166 -14.08 -1.47 17.94
CA TYR A 166 -13.43 -1.17 19.24
C TYR A 166 -14.36 -1.37 20.45
N GLU A 167 -15.67 -1.42 20.23
CA GLU A 167 -16.69 -1.59 21.28
C GLU A 167 -17.18 -3.05 21.43
N SER A 168 -16.55 -4.01 20.71
CA SER A 168 -16.83 -5.46 20.76
C SER A 168 -15.68 -6.22 21.41
#